data_AF-A0ABD0RTJ8-F1
#
_entry.id   AF-A0ABD0RTJ8-F1
#
_cell.length_a   1.000
_cell.length_b   1.000
_cell.length_c   1.000
_cell.angle_alpha   90.00
_cell.angle_beta   90.00
_cell.angle_gamma   90.00
#
_symmetry.space_group_name_H-M   'P 1'
#
loop_
_entity.id
_entity.type
_entity.pdbx_description
1 polymer ?
#
loop_
_entity_poly.entity_id
_entity_poly.type
_entity_poly.pdbx_seq_one_letter_code
_entity_poly.pdbx_strand_id
1 'polypeptide(L)'
;YFDPATGKFSKSASGPDGKKLPRTFAQLILDPIFKVFDAIMNFRKEETAKLIDKLDIKLDIEDKDKEGKPLLKAVMQALLQMITIHLPSPVTAQKYRCELLYEGPGDDEAAMGIKNCDPKAPLMMYISKMVPTTDKGRFYAFGRVFSGVVSTGLKVRIMGPNFTPGKKEDLYLKPIQRFAHYSFY
;
A
#
# COMPACT_ATOMS: atom_id res chain seq x y z
N TYR A 1 3.72 13.01 -6.79
CA TYR A 1 2.94 13.45 -7.96
C TYR A 1 3.80 13.22 -9.19
N PHE A 2 3.20 12.81 -10.30
CA PHE A 2 3.92 12.61 -11.56
C PHE A 2 3.42 13.65 -12.54
N ASP A 3 4.36 14.35 -13.18
CA ASP A 3 4.04 15.32 -14.21
C ASP A 3 4.29 14.68 -15.58
N PRO A 4 3.23 14.35 -16.34
CA PRO A 4 3.37 13.75 -17.66
C PRO A 4 4.00 14.71 -18.70
N ALA A 5 3.94 16.02 -18.48
CA ALA A 5 4.52 17.00 -19.41
C ALA A 5 6.05 17.06 -19.27
N THR A 6 6.55 17.00 -18.03
CA THR A 6 7.99 17.03 -17.76
C THR A 6 8.63 15.66 -17.58
N GLY A 7 7.82 14.60 -17.44
CA GLY A 7 8.26 13.24 -17.16
C GLY A 7 8.90 13.04 -15.79
N LYS A 8 8.76 14.02 -14.88
CA LYS A 8 9.45 14.05 -13.58
C LYS A 8 8.51 13.81 -12.40
N PHE A 9 9.08 13.27 -11.32
CA PHE A 9 8.39 13.15 -10.04
C PHE A 9 8.49 14.46 -9.26
N SER A 10 7.36 14.90 -8.70
CA SER A 10 7.27 16.05 -7.80
C SER A 10 6.67 15.65 -6.45
N LYS A 11 7.21 16.22 -5.36
CA LYS A 11 6.65 16.09 -4.01
C LYS A 11 5.42 16.98 -3.82
N SER A 12 5.31 18.06 -4.59
CA SER A 12 4.22 19.04 -4.50
C SER A 12 3.00 18.61 -5.31
N ALA A 13 1.80 18.94 -4.79
CA ALA A 13 0.53 18.67 -5.45
C ALA A 13 0.25 19.57 -6.66
N SER A 14 1.02 20.66 -6.78
CA SER A 14 0.96 21.60 -7.90
C SER A 14 2.27 21.54 -8.68
N GLY A 15 2.16 21.54 -10.01
CA GLY A 15 3.31 21.67 -10.91
C GLY A 15 3.85 23.10 -10.94
N PRO A 16 4.98 23.33 -11.64
CA PRO A 16 5.57 24.67 -11.81
C PRO A 16 4.58 25.69 -12.38
N ASP A 17 3.64 25.22 -13.21
CA ASP A 17 2.62 26.04 -13.88
C ASP A 17 1.36 26.28 -13.02
N GLY A 18 1.38 25.90 -11.74
CA GLY A 18 0.22 26.02 -10.82
C GLY A 18 -0.90 24.99 -11.06
N LYS A 19 -0.81 24.14 -12.08
CA LYS A 19 -1.76 23.06 -12.35
C LYS A 19 -1.65 21.95 -11.30
N LYS A 20 -2.80 21.41 -10.86
CA LYS A 20 -2.84 20.25 -9.97
C LYS A 20 -2.30 19.02 -10.70
N LEU A 21 -1.29 18.39 -10.13
CA LEU A 21 -0.76 17.14 -10.62
C LEU A 21 -1.59 15.97 -10.06
N PRO A 22 -1.88 14.94 -10.85
CA PRO A 22 -2.47 13.72 -10.34
C PRO A 22 -1.46 12.95 -9.46
N ARG A 23 -1.98 12.20 -8.48
CA ARG A 23 -1.12 11.36 -7.64
C ARG A 23 -0.46 10.30 -8.51
N THR A 24 0.84 10.10 -8.30
CA THR A 24 1.65 9.13 -9.05
C THR A 24 1.02 7.73 -9.06
N PHE A 25 0.52 7.27 -7.91
CA PHE A 25 -0.17 5.99 -7.81
C PHE A 25 -1.46 5.94 -8.64
N ALA A 26 -2.26 7.01 -8.61
CA ALA A 26 -3.48 7.08 -9.40
C ALA A 26 -3.16 7.01 -10.90
N GLN A 27 -2.22 7.84 -11.35
CA GLN A 27 -1.90 7.96 -12.77
C GLN A 27 -1.18 6.73 -13.34
N LEU A 28 -0.22 6.17 -12.61
CA LEU A 28 0.62 5.09 -13.14
C LEU A 28 0.08 3.69 -12.85
N ILE A 29 -0.75 3.52 -11.81
CA ILE A 29 -1.28 2.23 -11.40
C ILE A 29 -2.79 2.15 -11.62
N LEU A 30 -3.57 3.10 -11.09
CA LEU A 30 -5.03 3.00 -11.14
C LEU A 30 -5.61 3.32 -12.53
N ASP A 31 -5.12 4.35 -13.21
CA ASP A 31 -5.66 4.77 -14.51
C ASP A 31 -5.57 3.67 -15.58
N PRO A 32 -4.45 2.91 -15.72
CA PRO A 32 -4.41 1.77 -16.62
C PRO A 32 -5.42 0.68 -16.25
N ILE A 33 -5.58 0.37 -14.96
CA ILE A 33 -6.54 -0.62 -14.48
C ILE A 33 -7.97 -0.20 -14.83
N PHE A 34 -8.31 1.07 -14.58
CA PHE A 34 -9.63 1.62 -14.94
C PHE A 34 -9.88 1.60 -16.44
N LYS A 35 -8.88 1.92 -17.26
CA LYS A 35 -9.00 1.85 -18.73
C LYS A 35 -9.23 0.43 -19.23
N VAL A 36 -8.54 -0.56 -18.66
CA VAL A 36 -8.77 -1.98 -18.97
C VAL A 36 -10.18 -2.38 -18.58
N PHE A 37 -10.63 -2.00 -17.38
CA PHE A 37 -11.97 -2.31 -16.89
C PHE A 37 -13.05 -1.72 -17.81
N ASP A 38 -12.91 -0.44 -18.17
CA ASP A 38 -13.85 0.27 -19.02
C ASP A 38 -13.85 -0.27 -20.46
N ALA A 39 -12.68 -0.61 -21.02
CA ALA A 39 -12.59 -1.20 -22.35
C ALA A 39 -13.25 -2.58 -22.43
N ILE A 40 -13.05 -3.43 -21.43
CA ILE A 40 -13.64 -4.78 -21.38
C ILE A 40 -15.15 -4.72 -21.15
N MET A 41 -15.61 -3.90 -20.20
CA MET A 41 -17.04 -3.81 -19.85
C MET A 41 -17.88 -3.15 -20.94
N ASN A 42 -17.29 -2.28 -21.76
CA ASN A 42 -17.94 -1.67 -22.92
C ASN A 42 -17.63 -2.40 -24.25
N PHE A 43 -17.07 -3.61 -24.19
CA PHE A 43 -16.80 -4.47 -25.36
C PHE A 43 -15.95 -3.80 -26.46
N ARG A 44 -15.02 -2.92 -26.09
CA ARG A 44 -14.08 -2.24 -27.01
C ARG A 44 -12.90 -3.16 -27.31
N LYS A 45 -13.09 -4.10 -28.22
CA LYS A 45 -12.13 -5.20 -28.51
C LYS A 45 -10.75 -4.71 -28.97
N GLU A 46 -10.70 -3.74 -29.88
CA GLU A 46 -9.42 -3.20 -30.38
C GLU A 46 -8.60 -2.49 -29.29
N GLU A 47 -9.28 -1.71 -28.44
CA GLU A 47 -8.63 -1.03 -27.31
C GLU A 47 -8.16 -2.03 -26.26
N THR A 48 -8.97 -3.06 -25.99
CA THR A 48 -8.65 -4.13 -25.04
C THR A 48 -7.40 -4.88 -25.48
N ALA A 49 -7.30 -5.28 -26.76
CA ALA A 49 -6.12 -5.95 -27.29
C ALA A 49 -4.85 -5.07 -27.16
N LYS A 50 -4.93 -3.79 -27.56
CA LYS A 50 -3.82 -2.84 -27.41
C LYS A 50 -3.39 -2.65 -25.95
N LEU A 51 -4.34 -2.64 -25.00
CA LEU A 51 -4.04 -2.52 -23.58
C LEU A 51 -3.40 -3.79 -23.01
N ILE A 52 -3.89 -4.98 -23.40
CA ILE A 52 -3.30 -6.27 -23.00
C ILE A 52 -1.85 -6.36 -23.47
N ASP A 53 -1.57 -6.02 -24.74
CA ASP A 53 -0.22 -6.03 -25.29
C ASP A 53 0.68 -4.98 -24.62
N LYS A 54 0.17 -3.76 -24.40
CA LYS A 54 0.94 -2.68 -23.77
C LYS A 54 1.27 -2.98 -22.30
N LEU A 55 0.41 -3.73 -21.62
CA LEU A 55 0.63 -4.16 -20.24
C LEU A 55 1.38 -5.51 -20.18
N ASP A 56 1.78 -6.10 -21.31
CA ASP A 56 2.43 -7.42 -21.40
C ASP A 56 1.67 -8.51 -20.62
N ILE A 57 0.34 -8.48 -20.72
CA ILE A 57 -0.53 -9.43 -20.02
C ILE A 57 -0.65 -10.69 -20.88
N LYS A 58 -0.13 -11.80 -20.36
CA LYS A 58 -0.26 -13.12 -21.00
C LYS A 58 -1.61 -13.74 -20.64
N LEU A 59 -2.45 -13.94 -21.66
CA LEU A 59 -3.70 -14.69 -21.56
C LEU A 59 -3.61 -15.96 -22.38
N ASP A 60 -4.17 -17.04 -21.85
CA ASP A 60 -4.30 -18.31 -22.56
C ASP A 60 -5.32 -18.19 -23.70
N ILE A 61 -5.26 -19.11 -24.66
CA ILE A 61 -6.12 -19.08 -25.87
C ILE A 61 -7.60 -19.07 -25.47
N GLU A 62 -7.99 -19.87 -24.49
CA GLU A 62 -9.37 -19.92 -23.97
C GLU A 62 -9.81 -18.63 -23.27
N ASP A 63 -8.87 -17.87 -22.69
CA ASP A 63 -9.17 -16.59 -22.03
C ASP A 63 -9.33 -15.45 -23.04
N LYS A 64 -8.70 -15.55 -24.21
CA LYS A 64 -8.82 -14.54 -25.28
C LYS A 64 -10.20 -14.53 -25.93
N ASP A 65 -10.88 -15.67 -25.93
CA ASP A 65 -12.24 -15.80 -26.49
C ASP A 65 -13.33 -15.38 -25.48
N LYS A 66 -12.96 -15.14 -24.21
CA LYS A 66 -13.90 -14.65 -23.19
C LYS A 66 -14.19 -13.17 -23.43
N GLU A 67 -15.36 -12.73 -23.00
CA GLU A 67 -15.77 -11.33 -23.05
C GLU A 67 -16.41 -10.88 -21.73
N GLY A 68 -16.52 -9.56 -21.52
CA GLY A 68 -17.16 -8.99 -20.35
C GLY A 68 -16.52 -9.44 -19.03
N LYS A 69 -17.36 -9.82 -18.06
CA LYS A 69 -16.91 -10.20 -16.70
C LYS A 69 -15.92 -11.38 -16.68
N PRO A 70 -16.11 -12.48 -17.44
CA PRO A 70 -15.12 -13.55 -17.55
C PRO A 70 -13.73 -13.10 -18.00
N LEU A 71 -13.64 -12.30 -19.08
CA LEU A 71 -12.36 -11.77 -19.58
C LEU A 71 -11.70 -10.86 -18.54
N LEU A 72 -12.49 -9.97 -17.94
CA LEU A 72 -12.02 -9.08 -16.90
C LEU A 72 -11.40 -9.85 -15.72
N LYS A 73 -12.02 -10.95 -15.31
CA LYS A 73 -11.50 -11.80 -14.24
C LYS A 73 -10.12 -12.38 -14.61
N ALA A 74 -9.97 -12.91 -15.82
CA ALA A 74 -8.70 -13.46 -16.31
C ALA A 74 -7.60 -12.39 -16.36
N VAL A 75 -7.90 -11.22 -16.92
CA VAL A 75 -6.96 -10.09 -17.01
C VAL A 75 -6.54 -9.60 -15.62
N MET A 76 -7.48 -9.49 -14.68
CA MET A 76 -7.16 -9.10 -13.30
C MET A 76 -6.31 -10.16 -12.58
N GLN A 77 -6.53 -11.45 -12.82
CA GLN A 77 -5.68 -12.51 -12.26
C GLN A 77 -4.25 -12.42 -12.78
N ALA A 78 -4.07 -12.20 -14.08
CA ALA A 78 -2.74 -12.03 -14.67
C ALA A 78 -2.03 -10.76 -14.15
N LEU A 79 -2.77 -9.66 -13.95
CA LEU A 79 -2.23 -8.45 -13.31
C LEU A 79 -1.82 -8.69 -11.85
N LEU A 80 -2.63 -9.42 -11.08
CA LEU A 80 -2.27 -9.80 -9.70
C LEU A 80 -1.00 -10.66 -9.68
N GLN A 81 -0.84 -11.58 -10.64
CA GLN A 81 0.37 -12.38 -10.78
C GLN A 81 1.60 -11.53 -11.14
N MET A 82 1.45 -10.55 -12.03
CA MET A 82 2.52 -9.60 -12.34
C MET A 82 2.93 -8.79 -11.09
N ILE A 83 1.96 -8.32 -10.32
CA ILE A 83 2.18 -7.63 -9.05
C ILE A 83 2.98 -8.52 -8.09
N THR A 84 2.62 -9.80 -7.92
CA THR A 84 3.35 -10.70 -7.01
C THR A 84 4.76 -11.03 -7.48
N ILE A 85 5.03 -11.03 -8.80
CA ILE A 85 6.37 -11.26 -9.36
C ILE A 85 7.27 -10.03 -9.18
N HIS A 86 6.75 -8.82 -9.43
CA HIS A 86 7.56 -7.60 -9.49
C HIS A 86 7.62 -6.82 -8.18
N LEU A 87 6.61 -6.92 -7.32
CA LEU A 87 6.66 -6.26 -6.01
C LEU A 87 7.39 -7.14 -5.01
N PRO A 88 8.47 -6.62 -4.37
CA PRO A 88 9.19 -7.38 -3.36
C PRO A 88 8.28 -7.64 -2.17
N SER A 89 8.38 -8.85 -1.62
CA SER A 89 7.71 -9.22 -0.38
C SER A 89 8.10 -8.26 0.77
N PRO A 90 7.28 -8.11 1.82
CA PRO A 90 7.65 -7.37 3.02
C PRO A 90 9.01 -7.76 3.61
N VAL A 91 9.38 -9.03 3.57
CA VAL A 91 10.67 -9.53 4.10
C VAL A 91 11.84 -8.98 3.31
N THR A 92 11.70 -8.88 1.98
CA THR A 92 12.72 -8.28 1.12
C THR A 92 12.69 -6.75 1.22
N ALA A 93 11.49 -6.17 1.18
CA ALA A 93 11.27 -4.73 1.13
C ALA A 93 11.70 -4.01 2.42
N GLN A 94 11.47 -4.61 3.59
CA GLN A 94 11.78 -3.95 4.86
C GLN A 94 13.29 -3.82 5.11
N LYS A 95 14.13 -4.72 4.57
CA LYS A 95 15.59 -4.65 4.72
C LYS A 95 16.17 -3.31 4.26
N TYR A 96 15.82 -2.87 3.05
CA TYR A 96 16.31 -1.61 2.49
C TYR A 96 15.42 -0.41 2.83
N ARG A 97 14.18 -0.62 3.31
CA ARG A 97 13.27 0.47 3.71
C ARG A 97 13.39 0.84 5.19
N CYS A 98 14.01 0.01 6.03
CA CYS A 98 14.13 0.29 7.46
C CYS A 98 14.78 1.65 7.73
N GLU A 99 15.83 2.01 6.99
CA GLU A 99 16.52 3.30 7.13
C GLU A 99 15.61 4.51 6.84
N LEU A 100 14.59 4.33 5.99
CA LEU A 100 13.60 5.37 5.71
C LEU A 100 12.44 5.36 6.71
N LEU A 101 12.14 4.21 7.31
CA LEU A 101 10.97 4.00 8.16
C LEU A 101 11.27 4.23 9.65
N TYR A 102 12.52 4.13 10.06
CA TYR A 102 12.95 4.14 11.45
C TYR A 102 13.98 5.24 11.70
N GLU A 103 13.72 6.08 12.68
CA GLU A 103 14.56 7.24 13.02
C GLU A 103 15.57 6.94 14.15
N GLY A 104 15.45 5.78 14.80
CA GLY A 104 16.38 5.37 15.85
C GLY A 104 17.66 4.71 15.31
N PRO A 105 18.53 4.20 16.19
CA PRO A 105 19.74 3.49 15.82
C PRO A 105 19.45 2.29 14.91
N GLY A 106 20.20 2.16 13.81
CA GLY A 106 19.96 1.12 12.80
C GLY A 106 20.32 -0.30 13.23
N ASP A 107 20.93 -0.45 14.42
CA ASP A 107 21.42 -1.69 15.04
C ASP A 107 20.61 -2.10 16.29
N ASP A 108 19.58 -1.34 16.68
CA ASP A 108 18.77 -1.69 17.82
C ASP A 108 17.76 -2.82 17.54
N GLU A 109 17.14 -3.34 18.60
CA GLU A 109 16.19 -4.45 18.52
C GLU A 109 14.96 -4.14 17.66
N ALA A 110 14.52 -2.88 17.59
CA ALA A 110 13.36 -2.47 16.81
C ALA A 110 13.70 -2.37 15.33
N ALA A 111 14.84 -1.75 14.99
CA ALA A 111 15.37 -1.67 13.63
C ALA A 111 15.66 -3.07 13.08
N MET A 112 16.27 -3.94 13.88
CA MET A 112 16.54 -5.34 13.49
C MET A 112 15.24 -6.14 13.32
N GLY A 113 14.25 -5.93 14.18
CA GLY A 113 12.91 -6.51 14.04
C GLY A 113 12.23 -6.11 12.73
N ILE A 114 12.29 -4.82 12.37
CA ILE A 114 11.76 -4.29 11.11
C ILE A 114 12.52 -4.89 9.91
N LYS A 115 13.86 -4.81 9.90
CA LYS A 115 14.71 -5.35 8.81
C LYS A 115 14.42 -6.82 8.53
N ASN A 116 14.20 -7.61 9.59
CA ASN A 116 13.95 -9.04 9.47
C ASN A 116 12.46 -9.40 9.32
N CYS A 117 11.55 -8.43 9.44
CA CYS A 117 10.10 -8.66 9.48
C CYS A 117 9.74 -9.72 10.54
N ASP A 118 10.39 -9.67 11.71
CA ASP A 118 10.33 -10.72 12.72
C ASP A 118 9.07 -10.60 13.59
N PRO A 119 8.16 -11.60 13.60
CA PRO A 119 6.97 -11.59 14.44
C PRO A 119 7.28 -11.74 15.95
N LYS A 120 8.48 -12.18 16.33
CA LYS A 120 8.90 -12.35 17.73
C LYS A 120 9.63 -11.13 18.31
N ALA A 121 10.07 -10.23 17.44
CA ALA A 121 10.73 -8.98 17.83
C ALA A 121 9.72 -7.97 18.42
N PRO A 122 10.19 -6.83 18.97
CA PRO A 122 9.30 -5.81 19.53
C PRO A 122 8.23 -5.33 18.53
N LEU A 123 7.03 -5.07 19.04
CA LEU A 123 5.91 -4.59 18.22
C LEU A 123 6.19 -3.19 17.67
N MET A 124 6.32 -3.09 16.35
CA MET A 124 6.47 -1.83 15.62
C MET A 124 5.33 -1.70 14.61
N MET A 125 4.47 -0.68 14.80
CA MET A 125 3.33 -0.40 13.95
C MET A 125 3.28 1.08 13.61
N TYR A 126 3.00 1.41 12.34
CA TYR A 126 2.75 2.79 11.91
C TYR A 126 1.28 2.98 11.55
N ILE A 127 0.64 3.97 12.17
CA ILE A 127 -0.73 4.38 11.84
C ILE A 127 -0.67 5.41 10.71
N SER A 128 -1.29 5.09 9.57
CA SER A 128 -1.29 5.97 8.40
C SER A 128 -2.50 6.90 8.35
N LYS A 129 -3.65 6.47 8.88
CA LYS A 129 -4.85 7.29 8.91
C LYS A 129 -5.82 6.83 10.00
N MET A 130 -6.66 7.77 10.43
CA MET A 130 -7.83 7.51 11.25
C MET A 130 -9.03 7.33 10.33
N VAL A 131 -9.70 6.19 10.41
CA VAL A 131 -10.88 5.86 9.62
C VAL A 131 -12.12 6.13 10.47
N PRO A 132 -13.05 7.00 10.03
CA PRO A 132 -14.27 7.28 10.78
C PRO A 132 -15.16 6.03 10.84
N THR A 133 -15.81 5.84 11.98
CA THR A 133 -16.81 4.78 12.15
C THR A 133 -18.23 5.33 12.04
N THR A 134 -19.21 4.45 11.90
CA THR A 134 -20.63 4.82 11.98
C THR A 134 -20.99 5.41 13.34
N ASP A 135 -20.26 5.01 14.39
CA ASP A 135 -20.40 5.56 15.73
C ASP A 135 -19.72 6.93 15.79
N LYS A 136 -20.52 7.97 16.06
CA LYS A 136 -20.01 9.34 16.23
C LYS A 136 -18.99 9.38 17.37
N GLY A 137 -17.82 9.96 17.09
CA GLY A 137 -16.75 10.15 18.08
C GLY A 137 -15.77 8.98 18.22
N ARG A 138 -15.92 7.89 17.46
CA ARG A 138 -14.94 6.80 17.40
C ARG A 138 -14.28 6.74 16.02
N PHE A 139 -12.98 6.43 16.05
CA PHE A 139 -12.16 6.27 14.86
C PHE A 139 -11.35 4.99 14.99
N TYR A 140 -11.21 4.26 13.89
CA TYR A 140 -10.26 3.16 13.81
C TYR A 140 -8.92 3.67 13.32
N ALA A 141 -7.85 3.32 14.03
CA ALA A 141 -6.49 3.54 13.56
C ALA A 141 -6.17 2.50 12.48
N PHE A 142 -5.92 2.95 11.25
CA PHE A 142 -5.49 2.09 10.15
C PHE A 142 -3.99 2.20 9.94
N GLY A 143 -3.29 1.07 10.03
CA GLY A 143 -1.84 1.04 10.00
C GLY A 143 -1.27 -0.30 9.59
N ARG A 144 0.05 -0.36 9.52
CA ARG A 144 0.82 -1.54 9.16
C ARG A 144 1.73 -1.95 10.30
N VAL A 145 1.72 -3.24 10.62
CA VAL A 145 2.72 -3.87 11.50
C VAL A 145 3.96 -4.19 10.67
N PHE A 146 5.12 -3.77 11.17
CA PHE A 146 6.43 -4.00 10.56
C PHE A 146 7.22 -5.08 11.30
N SER A 147 7.08 -5.12 12.62
CA SER A 147 7.74 -6.08 13.52
C SER A 147 6.80 -6.46 14.66
N GLY A 148 6.96 -7.66 15.20
CA GLY A 148 6.16 -8.19 16.30
C GLY A 148 4.73 -8.58 15.91
N VAL A 149 3.92 -8.92 16.92
CA VAL A 149 2.52 -9.33 16.76
C VAL A 149 1.62 -8.43 17.61
N VAL A 150 0.48 -8.06 17.03
CA VAL A 150 -0.57 -7.31 17.72
C VAL A 150 -1.66 -8.26 18.20
N SER A 151 -2.08 -8.10 19.46
CA SER A 151 -3.12 -8.93 20.08
C SER A 151 -4.10 -8.09 20.88
N THR A 152 -5.34 -8.55 20.98
CA THR A 152 -6.36 -7.96 21.87
C THR A 152 -5.89 -8.02 23.32
N GLY A 153 -6.08 -6.94 24.07
CA GLY A 153 -5.64 -6.80 25.46
C GLY A 153 -4.16 -6.42 25.62
N LEU A 154 -3.36 -6.43 24.54
CA LEU A 154 -1.97 -6.03 24.60
C LEU A 154 -1.86 -4.55 24.99
N LYS A 155 -1.13 -4.27 26.08
CA LYS A 155 -0.80 -2.90 26.49
C LYS A 155 0.26 -2.35 25.54
N VAL A 156 -0.10 -1.32 24.79
CA VAL A 156 0.81 -0.69 23.82
C VAL A 156 1.18 0.72 24.26
N ARG A 157 2.38 1.14 23.83
CA ARG A 157 2.88 2.51 23.92
C ARG A 157 2.54 3.21 22.62
N ILE A 158 1.61 4.15 22.67
CA ILE A 158 1.24 5.02 21.56
C ILE A 158 2.15 6.25 21.63
N MET A 159 2.97 6.42 20.60
CA MET A 159 3.92 7.52 20.46
C MET A 159 3.34 8.51 19.45
N GLY A 160 3.09 9.75 19.88
CA GLY A 160 2.65 10.84 19.02
C GLY A 160 3.80 11.42 18.18
N PRO A 161 3.51 12.37 17.29
CA PRO A 161 4.48 12.93 16.35
C PRO A 161 5.70 13.60 17.00
N ASN A 162 5.56 14.14 18.22
CA ASN A 162 6.66 14.84 18.91
C ASN A 162 7.27 14.00 20.04
N PHE A 163 6.96 12.71 20.11
CA PHE A 163 7.53 11.83 21.13
C PHE A 163 9.05 11.78 21.01
N THR A 164 9.74 11.91 22.13
CA THR A 164 11.20 11.76 22.23
C THR A 164 11.54 10.74 23.32
N PRO A 165 12.46 9.78 23.07
CA PRO A 165 12.88 8.82 24.08
C PRO A 165 13.34 9.51 25.36
N GLY A 166 12.84 9.04 26.51
CA GLY A 166 13.14 9.62 27.83
C GLY A 166 12.15 10.70 28.30
N LYS A 167 11.29 11.24 27.43
CA LYS A 167 10.20 12.15 27.82
C LYS A 167 8.86 11.41 27.92
N LYS A 168 7.94 11.98 28.71
CA LYS A 168 6.54 11.51 28.82
C LYS A 168 5.59 12.24 27.85
N GLU A 169 6.07 13.29 27.20
CA GLU A 169 5.31 14.04 26.22
C GLU A 169 4.95 13.16 25.02
N ASP A 170 3.72 13.28 24.51
CA ASP A 170 3.19 12.47 23.41
C ASP A 170 3.30 10.94 23.61
N LEU A 171 3.41 10.46 24.86
CA LEU A 171 3.45 9.05 25.20
C LEU A 171 2.20 8.62 25.96
N TYR A 172 1.44 7.69 25.37
CA TYR A 172 0.24 7.14 25.99
C TYR A 172 0.31 5.62 26.10
N LEU A 173 -0.03 5.08 27.27
CA LEU A 173 -0.15 3.64 27.47
C LEU A 173 -1.62 3.25 27.47
N LYS A 174 -2.03 2.43 26.50
CA LYS A 174 -3.41 1.95 26.38
C LYS A 174 -3.44 0.48 25.95
N PRO A 175 -4.36 -0.33 26.47
CA PRO A 175 -4.61 -1.66 25.94
C PRO A 175 -5.34 -1.57 24.59
N ILE A 176 -4.98 -2.47 23.66
CA ILE A 176 -5.73 -2.64 22.42
C ILE A 176 -7.04 -3.34 22.74
N GLN A 177 -8.17 -2.67 22.51
CA GLN A 177 -9.48 -3.21 22.85
C GLN A 177 -9.94 -4.28 21.86
N ARG A 178 -9.77 -4.03 20.56
CA ARG A 178 -10.05 -4.95 19.44
C ARG A 178 -9.16 -4.57 18.26
N PHE A 179 -8.80 -5.55 17.44
CA PHE A 179 -8.18 -5.31 16.14
C PHE A 179 -8.92 -6.09 15.06
N ALA A 180 -8.89 -5.59 13.84
CA ALA A 180 -9.39 -6.29 12.65
C ALA A 180 -8.21 -6.48 11.69
N HIS A 181 -8.07 -7.68 11.15
CA HIS A 181 -7.01 -8.01 10.21
C HIS A 181 -7.54 -7.95 8.77
N TYR A 182 -6.84 -7.21 7.92
CA TYR A 182 -7.07 -7.22 6.47
C TYR A 182 -5.86 -7.87 5.80
N SER A 183 -6.01 -9.13 5.38
CA SER A 183 -5.02 -9.80 4.54
C SER A 183 -5.43 -9.61 3.09
N PHE A 184 -4.58 -8.97 2.29
CA PHE A 184 -4.66 -9.08 0.84
C PHE A 184 -3.88 -10.35 0.46
N TYR A 185 -4.58 -11.41 0.08
CA TYR A 185 -4.00 -12.57 -0.61
C TYR A 185 -3.97 -12.29 -2.11
#